data_AF-A0A671W431-F1
#
_entry.id   AF-A0A671W431-F1
#
_cell.length_a   1.000
_cell.length_b   1.000
_cell.length_c   1.000
_cell.angle_alpha   90.00
_cell.angle_beta   90.00
_cell.angle_gamma   90.00
#
_symmetry.space_group_name_H-M   'P 1'
#
loop_
_entity.id
_entity.type
_entity.pdbx_description
1 polymer ?
#
loop_
_entity_poly.entity_id
_entity_poly.type
_entity_poly.pdbx_seq_one_letter_code
_entity_poly.pdbx_strand_id
1 'polypeptide(L)'
;VTPTCKASPAHSRHDRRSNADSHFSDDQLVSMSVRELNRLLRGLSKDEVMRLKQKRRTLKNRGYAQSCRHKRVQQKHILEHEKTSLVSQVEQLKHELNRLARERDAYKLKCEKLSGANCYHETGSTSDNPSSPEYLINDISIIFMKLILLDRCVPHLLFLFKIIYIIMQIVVFFFHLPCFSFTMDQ
;
A
#
# COMPACT_ATOMS: atom_id res chain seq x y z
N VAL A 1 -22.14 30.83 -29.35
CA VAL A 1 -23.36 30.94 -28.52
C VAL A 1 -22.94 30.99 -27.06
N THR A 2 -22.89 32.20 -26.48
CA THR A 2 -22.54 32.48 -25.08
C THR A 2 -23.78 32.37 -24.20
N PRO A 3 -23.71 31.79 -22.98
CA PRO A 3 -24.82 31.88 -22.05
C PRO A 3 -24.71 33.19 -21.25
N THR A 4 -25.59 34.12 -21.55
CA THR A 4 -25.88 35.29 -20.70
C THR A 4 -26.70 34.83 -19.50
N CYS A 5 -26.13 34.86 -18.30
CA CYS A 5 -26.86 34.66 -17.06
C CYS A 5 -27.32 36.02 -16.52
N LYS A 6 -28.63 36.26 -16.59
CA LYS A 6 -29.32 37.45 -16.09
C LYS A 6 -29.02 37.68 -14.60
N ALA A 7 -28.69 38.91 -14.25
CA ALA A 7 -28.61 39.38 -12.88
C ALA A 7 -30.01 39.40 -12.23
N SER A 8 -30.17 38.70 -11.12
CA SER A 8 -31.37 38.77 -10.27
C SER A 8 -31.24 39.92 -9.26
N PRO A 9 -32.35 40.55 -8.83
CA PRO A 9 -32.29 41.74 -7.97
C PRO A 9 -31.80 41.37 -6.57
N ALA A 10 -30.82 42.13 -6.07
CA ALA A 10 -30.37 42.07 -4.70
C ALA A 10 -31.46 42.63 -3.76
N HIS A 11 -32.27 41.75 -3.20
CA HIS A 11 -33.10 42.11 -2.05
C HIS A 11 -32.18 42.29 -0.83
N SER A 12 -31.85 43.55 -0.53
CA SER A 12 -31.34 43.97 0.78
C SER A 12 -32.33 43.53 1.86
N ARG A 13 -32.01 42.43 2.54
CA ARG A 13 -32.74 42.00 3.72
C ARG A 13 -32.37 42.95 4.84
N HIS A 14 -33.31 43.82 5.19
CA HIS A 14 -33.26 44.61 6.41
C HIS A 14 -33.17 43.64 7.60
N ASP A 15 -32.00 43.57 8.24
CA ASP A 15 -31.82 42.89 9.53
C ASP A 15 -32.61 43.66 10.59
N ARG A 16 -33.92 43.39 10.71
CA ARG A 16 -34.62 43.63 11.97
C ARG A 16 -34.11 42.57 12.94
N ARG A 17 -33.02 42.90 13.64
CA ARG A 17 -32.58 42.19 14.84
C ARG A 17 -33.72 42.21 15.86
N SER A 18 -34.56 41.18 15.82
CA SER A 18 -35.58 40.91 16.82
C SER A 18 -34.91 40.63 18.16
N ASN A 19 -35.42 41.24 19.24
CA ASN A 19 -34.91 41.16 20.63
C ASN A 19 -34.62 39.71 21.12
N ALA A 20 -35.27 38.70 20.53
CA ALA A 20 -34.98 37.29 20.78
C ALA A 20 -33.56 36.83 20.35
N ASP A 21 -32.86 37.56 19.47
CA ASP A 21 -31.43 37.32 19.17
C ASP A 21 -30.50 37.86 20.24
N SER A 22 -31.02 38.70 21.15
CA SER A 22 -30.24 39.26 22.25
C SER A 22 -29.98 38.25 23.38
N HIS A 23 -30.68 37.11 23.40
CA HIS A 23 -30.56 36.12 24.49
C HIS A 23 -29.42 35.12 24.31
N PHE A 24 -28.97 34.87 23.08
CA PHE A 24 -27.90 33.90 22.79
C PHE A 24 -26.96 34.44 21.72
N SER A 25 -25.65 34.34 21.97
CA SER A 25 -24.66 34.53 20.91
C SER A 25 -24.75 33.40 19.88
N ASP A 26 -24.30 33.67 18.65
CA ASP A 26 -24.30 32.68 17.57
C ASP A 26 -23.49 31.43 17.96
N ASP A 27 -22.35 31.61 18.63
CA ASP A 27 -21.50 30.52 19.08
C ASP A 27 -22.17 29.67 20.16
N GLN A 28 -22.81 30.31 21.14
CA GLN A 28 -23.57 29.62 22.18
C GLN A 28 -24.75 28.84 21.57
N LEU A 29 -25.44 29.44 20.60
CA LEU A 29 -26.59 28.81 19.93
C LEU A 29 -26.20 27.54 19.17
N VAL A 30 -25.03 27.54 18.52
CA VAL A 30 -24.53 26.38 17.79
C VAL A 30 -24.06 25.29 18.76
N SER A 31 -23.34 25.68 19.82
CA SER A 31 -22.66 24.78 20.76
C SER A 31 -23.59 24.05 21.74
N MET A 32 -24.67 24.70 22.21
CA MET A 32 -25.64 24.08 23.12
C MET A 32 -26.15 22.74 22.61
N SER A 33 -26.39 21.76 23.47
CA SER A 33 -27.03 20.51 23.03
C SER A 33 -28.48 20.76 22.56
N VAL A 34 -29.10 19.78 21.89
CA VAL A 34 -30.53 19.89 21.52
C VAL A 34 -31.41 19.95 22.78
N ARG A 35 -31.08 19.16 23.81
CA ARG A 35 -31.82 19.10 25.09
C ARG A 35 -31.75 20.43 25.84
N GLU A 36 -30.56 21.00 25.94
CA GLU A 36 -30.31 22.27 26.60
C GLU A 36 -31.03 23.43 25.89
N LEU A 37 -30.91 23.51 24.57
CA LEU A 37 -31.64 24.50 23.79
C LEU A 37 -33.15 24.36 24.01
N ASN A 38 -33.70 23.13 23.91
CA ASN A 38 -35.13 22.92 24.12
C ASN A 38 -35.60 23.27 25.55
N ARG A 39 -34.75 23.17 26.57
CA ARG A 39 -35.07 23.62 27.93
C ARG A 39 -35.20 25.14 27.99
N LEU A 40 -34.26 25.86 27.38
CA LEU A 40 -34.22 27.32 27.36
C LEU A 40 -35.28 27.95 26.45
N LEU A 41 -35.80 27.20 25.48
CA LEU A 41 -36.90 27.61 24.61
C LEU A 41 -38.29 27.49 25.27
N ARG A 42 -38.39 26.91 26.47
CA ARG A 42 -39.68 26.80 27.20
C ARG A 42 -40.15 28.19 27.60
N GLY A 43 -41.43 28.49 27.34
CA GLY A 43 -42.03 29.79 27.68
C GLY A 43 -41.89 30.86 26.60
N LEU A 44 -41.14 30.60 25.52
CA LEU A 44 -41.10 31.48 24.35
C LEU A 44 -42.29 31.25 23.42
N SER A 45 -42.63 32.27 22.61
CA SER A 45 -43.68 32.14 21.60
C SER A 45 -43.26 31.18 20.48
N LYS A 46 -44.25 30.61 19.77
CA LYS A 46 -44.00 29.68 18.67
C LYS A 46 -43.09 30.29 17.58
N ASP A 47 -43.30 31.56 17.25
CA ASP A 47 -42.54 32.26 16.22
C ASP A 47 -41.08 32.47 16.62
N GLU A 48 -40.81 32.83 17.89
CA GLU A 48 -39.45 32.95 18.41
C GLU A 48 -38.71 31.61 18.42
N VAL A 49 -39.40 30.53 18.80
CA VAL A 49 -38.85 29.18 18.77
C VAL A 49 -38.48 28.78 17.34
N MET A 50 -39.36 29.02 16.36
CA MET A 50 -39.07 28.74 14.96
C MET A 50 -37.88 29.55 14.45
N ARG A 51 -37.83 30.85 14.78
CA ARG A 51 -36.76 31.76 14.39
C ARG A 51 -35.40 31.31 14.93
N LEU A 52 -35.31 30.96 16.22
CA LEU A 52 -34.07 30.48 16.86
C LEU A 52 -33.62 29.13 16.29
N LYS A 53 -34.54 28.20 16.03
CA LYS A 53 -34.22 26.92 15.39
C LYS A 53 -33.70 27.11 13.96
N GLN A 54 -34.34 28.00 13.19
CA GLN A 54 -33.91 28.32 11.83
C GLN A 54 -32.54 29.01 11.82
N LYS A 55 -32.30 29.94 12.75
CA LYS A 55 -31.00 30.59 12.94
C LYS A 55 -29.92 29.54 13.25
N ARG A 56 -30.17 28.65 14.21
CA ARG A 56 -29.26 27.55 14.56
C ARG A 56 -28.95 26.65 13.36
N ARG A 57 -29.96 26.27 12.57
CA ARG A 57 -29.77 25.46 11.36
C ARG A 57 -28.87 26.16 10.35
N THR A 58 -29.10 27.45 10.11
CA THR A 58 -28.32 28.26 9.18
C THR A 58 -26.86 28.36 9.61
N LEU A 59 -26.61 28.59 10.90
CA LEU A 59 -25.26 28.64 11.46
C LEU A 59 -24.54 27.29 11.39
N LYS A 60 -25.20 26.18 11.74
CA LYS A 60 -24.61 24.84 11.59
C LYS A 60 -24.29 24.50 10.13
N ASN A 61 -25.19 24.83 9.20
CA ASN A 61 -24.95 24.62 7.77
C ASN A 61 -23.76 25.42 7.25
N ARG A 62 -23.53 26.63 7.78
CA ARG A 62 -22.31 27.41 7.49
C ARG A 62 -21.05 26.63 7.90
N GLY A 63 -21.04 26.08 9.11
CA GLY A 63 -19.94 25.22 9.58
C GLY A 63 -19.76 23.96 8.73
N TYR A 64 -20.85 23.28 8.38
CA TYR A 64 -20.81 22.08 7.53
C TYR A 64 -20.26 22.37 6.13
N ALA A 65 -20.59 23.52 5.54
CA ALA A 65 -20.03 23.94 4.26
C ALA A 65 -18.51 24.13 4.35
N GLN A 66 -18.01 24.75 5.43
CA GLN A 66 -16.57 24.90 5.67
C GLN A 66 -15.89 23.53 5.85
N SER A 67 -16.43 22.67 6.72
CA SER A 67 -15.89 21.31 6.92
C SER A 67 -15.91 20.47 5.65
N CYS A 68 -16.95 20.60 4.81
CA CYS A 68 -17.04 19.92 3.53
C CYS A 68 -15.92 20.36 2.58
N ARG A 69 -15.69 21.67 2.45
CA ARG A 69 -14.59 22.22 1.64
C ARG A 69 -13.23 21.75 2.15
N HIS A 70 -13.01 21.82 3.46
CA HIS A 70 -11.77 21.36 4.08
C HIS A 70 -11.51 19.88 3.81
N LYS A 71 -12.49 19.00 4.09
CA LYS A 71 -12.38 17.55 3.84
C LYS A 71 -12.09 17.24 2.37
N ARG A 72 -12.73 17.96 1.43
CA ARG A 72 -12.49 17.78 -0.01
C ARG A 72 -11.06 18.14 -0.40
N VAL A 73 -10.56 19.27 0.10
CA VAL A 73 -9.18 19.71 -0.18
C VAL A 73 -8.17 18.73 0.44
N GLN A 74 -8.38 18.30 1.68
CA GLN A 74 -7.55 17.29 2.33
C GLN A 74 -7.56 15.96 1.57
N GLN A 75 -8.72 15.47 1.16
CA GLN A 75 -8.84 14.24 0.37
C GLN A 75 -8.08 14.34 -0.95
N LYS A 76 -8.18 15.50 -1.63
CA LYS A 76 -7.43 15.75 -2.85
C LYS A 76 -5.92 15.67 -2.61
N HIS A 77 -5.41 16.31 -1.56
CA HIS A 77 -3.98 16.25 -1.22
C HIS A 77 -3.51 14.83 -0.90
N ILE A 78 -4.31 14.05 -0.16
CA ILE A 78 -4.01 12.64 0.13
C ILE A 78 -3.86 11.86 -1.17
N LEU A 79 -4.84 11.97 -2.08
CA LEU A 79 -4.80 11.28 -3.37
C LEU A 79 -3.63 11.72 -4.26
N GLU A 80 -3.28 13.02 -4.26
CA GLU A 80 -2.12 13.54 -4.99
C GLU A 80 -0.80 12.99 -4.44
N HIS A 81 -0.68 12.88 -3.11
CA HIS A 81 0.45 12.27 -2.46
C HIS A 81 0.55 10.77 -2.78
N GLU A 82 -0.55 10.02 -2.65
CA GLU A 82 -0.61 8.59 -3.01
C GLU A 82 -0.23 8.35 -4.46
N LYS A 83 -0.77 9.15 -5.40
CA LYS A 83 -0.39 9.09 -6.80
C LYS A 83 1.12 9.26 -6.99
N THR A 84 1.70 10.28 -6.36
CA THR A 84 3.14 10.58 -6.49
C THR A 84 3.99 9.45 -5.92
N SER A 85 3.61 8.91 -4.75
CA SER A 85 4.27 7.75 -4.14
C SER A 85 4.22 6.52 -5.04
N LEU A 86 3.06 6.20 -5.61
CA LEU A 86 2.90 5.05 -6.51
C LEU A 86 3.71 5.20 -7.80
N VAL A 87 3.74 6.40 -8.39
CA VAL A 87 4.59 6.68 -9.57
C VAL A 87 6.06 6.41 -9.25
N SER A 88 6.55 6.91 -8.11
CA SER A 88 7.93 6.67 -7.67
C SER A 88 8.22 5.18 -7.47
N GLN A 89 7.29 4.41 -6.88
CA GLN A 89 7.45 2.97 -6.68
C GLN A 89 7.51 2.22 -8.01
N VAL A 90 6.65 2.58 -8.98
CA VAL A 90 6.68 1.99 -10.32
C VAL A 90 8.01 2.28 -11.03
N GLU A 91 8.52 3.50 -10.92
CA GLU A 91 9.82 3.85 -11.48
C GLU A 91 10.94 3.03 -10.84
N GLN A 92 10.99 2.94 -9.51
CA GLN A 92 11.98 2.11 -8.81
C GLN A 92 11.93 0.64 -9.25
N LEU A 93 10.74 0.05 -9.32
CA LEU A 93 10.57 -1.33 -9.76
C LEU A 93 11.00 -1.54 -11.22
N LYS A 94 10.75 -0.58 -12.12
CA LYS A 94 11.24 -0.63 -13.50
C LYS A 94 12.77 -0.61 -13.56
N HIS A 95 13.43 0.21 -12.73
CA HIS A 95 14.89 0.23 -12.65
C HIS A 95 15.45 -1.11 -12.16
N GLU A 96 14.84 -1.69 -11.13
CA GLU A 96 15.23 -3.01 -10.62
C GLU A 96 15.02 -4.12 -11.65
N LEU A 97 13.88 -4.12 -12.35
CA LEU A 97 13.62 -5.09 -13.42
C LEU A 97 14.67 -5.01 -14.53
N ASN A 98 15.00 -3.80 -15.00
CA ASN A 98 16.03 -3.60 -16.01
C ASN A 98 17.42 -4.03 -15.53
N ARG A 99 17.76 -3.78 -14.26
CA ARG A 99 19.01 -4.28 -13.65
C ARG A 99 19.06 -5.80 -13.67
N LEU A 100 18.01 -6.46 -13.18
CA LEU A 100 17.91 -7.92 -13.14
C LEU A 100 17.89 -8.55 -14.54
N ALA A 101 17.26 -7.91 -15.52
CA ALA A 101 17.28 -8.38 -16.90
C ALA A 101 18.70 -8.39 -17.49
N ARG A 102 19.48 -7.33 -17.25
CA ARG A 102 20.90 -7.28 -17.66
C ARG A 102 21.73 -8.35 -16.96
N GLU A 103 21.52 -8.56 -15.67
CA GLU A 103 22.20 -9.63 -14.91
C GLU A 103 21.86 -11.01 -15.48
N ARG A 104 20.57 -11.30 -15.71
CA ARG A 104 20.11 -12.53 -16.36
C ARG A 104 20.80 -12.75 -17.70
N ASP A 105 20.85 -11.72 -18.55
CA ASP A 105 21.43 -11.83 -19.89
C ASP A 105 22.95 -12.07 -19.84
N ALA A 106 23.65 -11.41 -18.91
CA ALA A 106 25.07 -11.65 -18.68
C ALA A 106 25.37 -13.08 -18.21
N TYR A 107 24.54 -13.62 -17.29
CA TYR A 107 24.67 -15.01 -16.84
C TYR A 107 24.34 -16.00 -17.94
N LYS A 108 23.28 -15.76 -18.73
CA LYS A 108 22.93 -16.59 -19.88
C LYS A 108 24.12 -16.70 -20.85
N LEU A 109 24.74 -15.58 -21.20
CA LEU A 109 25.92 -15.58 -22.08
C LEU A 109 27.11 -16.33 -21.48
N LYS A 110 27.33 -16.24 -20.16
CA LYS A 110 28.39 -16.99 -19.47
C LYS A 110 28.13 -18.50 -19.51
N CYS A 111 26.89 -18.92 -19.30
CA CYS A 111 26.50 -20.33 -19.41
C CYS A 111 26.69 -20.83 -20.83
N GLU A 112 26.22 -20.11 -21.85
CA GLU A 112 26.38 -20.47 -23.27
C GLU A 112 27.86 -20.64 -23.66
N LYS A 113 28.77 -19.80 -23.15
CA LYS A 113 30.21 -19.95 -23.39
C LYS A 113 30.80 -21.21 -22.77
N LEU A 114 30.35 -21.59 -21.57
CA LEU A 114 30.79 -22.80 -20.89
C LEU A 114 30.19 -24.05 -21.55
N SER A 115 28.92 -24.01 -21.95
CA SER A 115 28.24 -25.08 -22.68
C SER A 115 28.82 -25.28 -24.09
N GLY A 116 29.18 -24.19 -24.78
CA GLY A 116 29.82 -24.24 -26.10
C GLY A 116 31.26 -24.77 -26.09
N ALA A 117 31.96 -24.71 -24.96
CA ALA A 117 33.28 -25.31 -24.79
C ALA A 117 33.26 -26.84 -24.68
N ASN A 118 32.09 -27.45 -24.41
CA ASN A 118 31.90 -28.90 -24.36
C ASN A 118 31.48 -29.52 -25.71
N CYS A 119 31.49 -28.77 -26.82
CA CYS A 119 31.06 -29.26 -28.15
C CYS A 119 32.19 -29.82 -29.04
N TYR A 120 33.34 -30.19 -28.47
CA TYR A 120 34.36 -30.98 -29.18
C TYR A 120 34.54 -32.36 -28.54
N HIS A 121 33.47 -33.15 -28.54
CA HIS A 121 33.58 -34.60 -28.50
C HIS A 121 32.56 -35.23 -29.46
N GLU A 122 33.05 -35.42 -30.69
CA GLU A 122 32.81 -36.51 -31.64
C GLU A 122 31.40 -37.12 -31.83
N THR A 123 30.94 -37.00 -33.08
CA THR A 123 30.22 -38.01 -33.89
C THR A 123 28.78 -38.40 -33.51
N GLY A 124 27.86 -37.92 -34.36
CA GLY A 124 26.79 -38.72 -34.97
C GLY A 124 25.77 -39.41 -34.06
N SER A 125 24.60 -38.79 -33.86
CA SER A 125 23.32 -39.43 -34.15
C SER A 125 22.15 -38.48 -33.94
N THR A 126 21.30 -38.45 -34.95
CA THR A 126 19.93 -37.92 -34.91
C THR A 126 19.07 -38.81 -34.01
N SER A 127 18.51 -38.29 -32.92
CA SER A 127 17.18 -38.70 -32.46
C SER A 127 16.65 -37.72 -31.41
N ASP A 128 15.55 -37.05 -31.75
CA ASP A 128 14.74 -36.25 -30.83
C ASP A 128 14.26 -37.09 -29.65
N ASN A 129 14.79 -36.83 -28.45
CA ASN A 129 14.28 -37.40 -27.21
C ASN A 129 14.26 -36.30 -26.12
N PRO A 130 13.10 -35.76 -25.72
CA PRO A 130 13.00 -34.58 -24.84
C PRO A 130 13.18 -34.90 -23.35
N SER A 131 13.83 -36.01 -23.01
CA SER A 131 14.04 -36.47 -21.63
C SER A 131 15.53 -36.71 -21.37
N SER A 132 16.32 -35.65 -21.36
CA SER A 132 17.70 -35.67 -20.85
C SER A 132 17.87 -34.75 -19.64
N PRO A 133 18.67 -35.15 -18.63
CA PRO A 133 18.86 -34.46 -17.34
C PRO A 133 19.43 -33.04 -17.45
N GLU A 134 19.79 -32.59 -18.65
CA GLU A 134 20.30 -31.24 -18.92
C GLU A 134 19.25 -30.14 -18.69
N TYR A 135 17.94 -30.42 -18.88
CA TYR A 135 16.89 -29.47 -18.51
C TYR A 135 16.70 -29.34 -17.00
N LEU A 136 16.84 -30.45 -16.27
CA LEU A 136 16.76 -30.48 -14.79
C LEU A 136 17.93 -29.73 -14.12
N ILE A 137 19.14 -29.78 -14.70
CA ILE A 137 20.30 -29.04 -14.17
C ILE A 137 20.13 -27.53 -14.41
N ASN A 138 19.59 -27.14 -15.57
CA ASN A 138 19.28 -25.74 -15.87
C ASN A 138 18.18 -25.18 -14.96
N ASP A 139 17.13 -25.96 -14.68
CA ASP A 139 16.09 -25.57 -13.71
C ASP A 139 16.64 -25.53 -12.28
N ILE A 140 17.48 -26.49 -11.86
CA ILE A 140 18.09 -26.47 -10.52
C ILE A 140 19.06 -25.29 -10.37
N SER A 141 19.89 -24.95 -11.37
CA SER A 141 20.74 -23.75 -11.31
C SER A 141 19.92 -22.46 -11.32
N ILE A 142 18.81 -22.40 -12.05
CA ILE A 142 17.88 -21.26 -12.02
C ILE A 142 17.17 -21.17 -10.66
N ILE A 143 16.77 -22.29 -10.06
CA ILE A 143 16.17 -22.35 -8.71
C ILE A 143 17.21 -21.97 -7.65
N PHE A 144 18.46 -22.42 -7.76
CA PHE A 144 19.55 -22.05 -6.85
C PHE A 144 19.91 -20.57 -6.95
N MET A 145 19.90 -20.00 -8.16
CA MET A 145 20.05 -18.56 -8.39
C MET A 145 18.85 -17.75 -7.91
N LYS A 146 17.63 -18.32 -7.97
CA LYS A 146 16.41 -17.72 -7.40
C LYS A 146 16.41 -17.77 -5.87
N LEU A 147 17.03 -18.79 -5.28
CA LEU A 147 17.31 -18.90 -3.84
C LEU A 147 18.29 -17.80 -3.39
N ILE A 148 19.34 -17.55 -4.17
CA ILE A 148 20.33 -16.47 -3.93
C ILE A 148 19.72 -15.07 -4.14
N LEU A 149 18.76 -14.92 -5.06
CA LEU A 149 18.06 -13.64 -5.27
C LEU A 149 17.00 -13.36 -4.18
N LEU A 150 16.35 -14.39 -3.63
CA LEU A 150 15.42 -14.27 -2.49
C LEU A 150 16.15 -13.95 -1.18
N ASP A 151 17.41 -14.38 -1.05
CA ASP A 151 18.35 -14.13 0.05
C ASP A 151 18.50 -12.63 0.39
N ARG A 152 18.33 -11.75 -0.61
CA ARG A 152 18.50 -10.29 -0.48
C ARG A 152 17.25 -9.52 -0.04
N CYS A 153 16.04 -10.09 -0.13
CA CYS A 153 14.78 -9.35 0.09
C CYS A 153 14.07 -9.64 1.43
N VAL A 154 14.38 -10.74 2.13
CA VAL A 154 13.72 -11.07 3.41
C VAL A 154 14.75 -11.57 4.44
N PRO A 155 15.41 -10.68 5.20
CA PRO A 155 16.48 -11.06 6.13
C PRO A 155 16.01 -12.01 7.25
N HIS A 156 14.71 -12.03 7.56
CA HIS A 156 14.12 -12.92 8.56
C HIS A 156 14.01 -14.39 8.11
N LEU A 157 13.89 -14.63 6.79
CA LEU A 157 13.78 -15.97 6.25
C LEU A 157 15.16 -16.65 6.16
N LEU A 158 16.22 -15.84 6.04
CA LEU A 158 17.61 -16.29 6.02
C LEU A 158 18.05 -16.97 7.32
N PHE A 159 17.54 -16.50 8.46
CA PHE A 159 17.83 -17.09 9.76
C PHE A 159 17.25 -18.51 9.86
N LEU A 160 16.01 -18.69 9.38
CA LEU A 160 15.35 -19.99 9.32
C LEU A 160 16.05 -20.94 8.34
N PHE A 161 16.43 -20.47 7.15
CA PHE A 161 17.14 -21.30 6.17
C PHE A 161 18.57 -21.66 6.62
N LYS A 162 19.31 -20.76 7.28
CA LYS A 162 20.60 -21.10 7.91
C LYS A 162 20.44 -22.10 9.04
N ILE A 163 19.41 -21.95 9.88
CA ILE A 163 19.10 -22.93 10.94
C ILE A 163 18.75 -24.29 10.33
N ILE A 164 17.90 -24.33 9.31
CA ILE A 164 17.51 -25.58 8.64
C ILE A 164 18.73 -26.21 7.95
N TYR A 165 19.58 -25.43 7.29
CA TYR A 165 20.81 -25.93 6.66
C TYR A 165 21.81 -26.47 7.69
N ILE A 166 21.97 -25.79 8.84
CA ILE A 166 22.80 -26.26 9.95
C ILE A 166 22.21 -27.54 10.56
N ILE A 167 20.90 -27.61 10.78
CA ILE A 167 20.23 -28.81 11.30
C ILE A 167 20.39 -29.98 10.31
N MET A 168 20.23 -29.74 9.02
CA MET A 168 20.44 -30.76 7.98
C MET A 168 21.90 -31.21 7.92
N GLN A 169 22.86 -30.30 8.05
CA GLN A 169 24.28 -30.65 8.16
C GLN A 169 24.59 -31.46 9.43
N ILE A 170 24.00 -31.11 10.57
CA ILE A 170 24.15 -31.86 11.83
C ILE A 170 23.54 -33.26 11.72
N VAL A 171 22.33 -33.37 11.16
CA VAL A 171 21.64 -34.65 10.98
C VAL A 171 22.42 -35.55 10.00
N VAL A 172 22.92 -34.99 8.90
CA VAL A 172 23.78 -35.72 7.96
C VAL A 172 25.11 -36.11 8.61
N PHE A 173 25.73 -35.24 9.40
CA PHE A 173 26.96 -35.56 10.14
C PHE A 173 26.75 -36.69 11.15
N PHE A 174 25.60 -36.72 11.84
CA PHE A 174 25.27 -37.80 12.78
C PHE A 174 24.82 -39.10 12.11
N PHE A 175 24.18 -39.05 10.94
CA PHE A 175 23.75 -40.24 10.22
C PHE A 175 24.81 -40.83 9.29
N HIS A 176 25.84 -40.07 8.92
CA HIS A 176 26.83 -40.48 7.92
C HIS A 176 28.23 -40.79 8.49
N LEU A 177 28.36 -40.98 9.81
CA LEU A 177 29.52 -41.67 10.40
C LEU A 177 29.25 -43.19 10.46
N PRO A 178 29.83 -44.01 9.56
CA PRO A 178 30.13 -45.39 9.88
C PRO A 178 31.42 -45.43 10.72
N CYS A 179 31.39 -46.19 11.82
CA CYS A 179 32.50 -46.48 12.75
C CYS A 179 32.77 -45.46 13.87
N PHE A 180 31.99 -45.54 14.95
CA PHE A 180 32.63 -45.80 16.25
C PHE A 180 32.40 -47.28 16.56
N SER A 181 33.29 -48.13 16.04
CA SER A 181 33.30 -49.55 16.36
C SER A 181 33.63 -49.70 17.84
N PHE A 182 32.62 -50.14 18.58
CA PHE A 182 32.79 -50.74 19.89
C PHE A 182 33.50 -52.09 19.69
N THR A 183 34.82 -52.13 19.84
CA THR A 183 35.53 -53.38 20.14
C THR A 183 35.81 -53.41 21.63
N MET A 184 34.93 -54.11 22.35
CA MET A 184 35.31 -54.83 23.56
C MET A 184 36.35 -55.88 23.16
N ASP A 185 37.56 -55.78 23.67
CA ASP A 185 38.24 -56.92 24.29
C ASP A 185 39.54 -56.47 25.00
N GLN A 186 39.67 -56.95 26.23
CA GLN A 186 40.80 -56.91 27.20
C GLN A 186 41.19 -55.62 27.93
#